data_AF-A0A822HJ44-F1
#
_entry.id   AF-A0A822HJ44-F1
#
_cell.length_a   1.000
_cell.length_b   1.000
_cell.length_c   1.000
_cell.angle_alpha   90.00
_cell.angle_beta   90.00
_cell.angle_gamma   90.00
#
_symmetry.space_group_name_H-M   'P 1'
#
loop_
_entity.id
_entity.type
_entity.pdbx_description
1 polymer ?
#
loop_
_entity_poly.entity_id
_entity_poly.type
_entity_poly.pdbx_seq_one_letter_code
_entity_poly.pdbx_strand_id
1 'polypeptide(L)'
;VDMMICVSTSNNLRDSVLRRAGHKIESQYKERYHPTDALLLDGGLTAARKILFVPWQTEIEEAEIIKTQKSLSDLVKWCIEQGYQRNMKSISFPPVRYFI
;
A
#
# COMPACT_ATOMS: atom_id res chain seq x y z
N VAL A 1 10.56 3.69 10.81
CA VAL A 1 10.34 2.67 9.75
C VAL A 1 10.58 3.33 8.41
N ASP A 2 11.23 2.67 7.46
CA ASP A 2 11.53 3.30 6.16
C ASP A 2 10.33 3.22 5.21
N MET A 3 9.61 2.10 5.19
CA MET A 3 8.45 1.89 4.34
C MET A 3 7.29 1.27 5.12
N MET A 4 6.11 1.86 5.01
CA MET A 4 4.86 1.29 5.51
C MET A 4 4.01 0.78 4.35
N ILE A 5 3.54 -0.46 4.45
CA ILE A 5 2.60 -1.04 3.50
C ILE A 5 1.18 -0.64 3.90
N CYS A 6 0.38 -0.20 2.92
CA CYS A 6 -1.03 0.12 3.10
C CYS A 6 -1.83 -0.62 2.03
N VAL A 7 -2.81 -1.43 2.42
CA VAL A 7 -3.73 -2.05 1.46
C VAL A 7 -4.70 -0.99 0.94
N SER A 8 -4.60 -0.64 -0.35
CA SER A 8 -5.32 0.50 -0.96
C SER A 8 -6.81 0.24 -1.18
N THR A 9 -7.19 -1.03 -1.25
CA THR A 9 -8.57 -1.53 -1.39
C THR A 9 -9.33 -1.55 -0.07
N SER A 10 -8.62 -1.52 1.07
CA SER A 10 -9.26 -1.36 2.38
C SER A 10 -9.51 0.11 2.66
N ASN A 11 -10.74 0.58 2.43
CA ASN A 11 -11.13 1.98 2.65
C ASN A 11 -10.77 2.46 4.07
N ASN A 12 -11.08 1.66 5.09
CA ASN A 12 -10.80 2.00 6.49
C ASN A 12 -9.30 2.20 6.77
N LEU A 13 -8.45 1.30 6.29
CA LEU A 13 -7.00 1.41 6.47
C LEU A 13 -6.44 2.58 5.68
N ARG A 14 -6.78 2.65 4.38
CA ARG A 14 -6.33 3.70 3.47
C ARG A 14 -6.68 5.09 4.00
N ASP A 15 -7.93 5.32 4.36
CA ASP A 15 -8.40 6.65 4.77
C ASP A 15 -7.76 7.05 6.12
N SER A 16 -7.53 6.09 7.02
CA SER A 16 -6.79 6.32 8.27
C SER A 16 -5.33 6.71 8.02
N VAL A 17 -4.66 6.01 7.10
CA VAL A 17 -3.27 6.31 6.71
C VAL A 17 -3.17 7.67 6.04
N LEU A 18 -4.05 7.98 5.07
CA LEU A 18 -4.06 9.27 4.37
C LEU A 18 -4.32 10.44 5.31
N ARG A 19 -5.31 10.29 6.21
CA ARG A 19 -5.59 11.31 7.25
C ARG A 19 -4.37 11.56 8.12
N ARG A 20 -3.63 10.51 8.49
CA ARG A 20 -2.41 10.65 9.30
C ARG A 20 -1.23 11.22 8.50
N ALA A 21 -1.11 10.90 7.22
CA ALA A 21 -0.06 11.41 6.34
C ALA A 21 -0.24 12.91 6.01
N GLY A 22 -1.48 13.40 6.06
CA GLY A 22 -1.84 14.80 5.90
C GLY A 22 -2.31 15.15 4.49
N HIS A 23 -2.97 16.31 4.36
CA HIS A 23 -3.68 16.75 3.16
C HIS A 23 -2.84 16.70 1.87
N LYS A 24 -1.56 17.06 1.95
CA LYS A 24 -0.66 17.05 0.78
C LYS A 24 -0.47 15.64 0.20
N ILE A 25 -0.34 14.64 1.07
CA ILE A 25 -0.22 13.24 0.65
C ILE A 25 -1.56 12.70 0.16
N GLU A 26 -2.66 13.11 0.81
CA GLU A 26 -4.01 12.76 0.38
C GLU A 26 -4.32 13.26 -1.04
N SER A 27 -3.96 14.51 -1.36
CA SER A 27 -4.12 15.05 -2.72
C SER A 27 -3.27 14.28 -3.73
N GLN A 28 -1.99 14.04 -3.43
CA GLN A 28 -1.11 13.27 -4.32
C GLN A 28 -1.61 11.85 -4.57
N TYR A 29 -2.21 11.23 -3.54
CA TYR A 29 -2.83 9.94 -3.67
C TYR A 29 -4.02 10.00 -4.64
N LYS A 30 -4.97 10.93 -4.42
CA LYS A 30 -6.16 11.08 -5.26
C LYS A 30 -5.84 11.37 -6.72
N GLU A 31 -4.77 12.12 -6.99
CA GLU A 31 -4.34 12.44 -8.36
C GLU A 31 -3.70 11.27 -9.12
N ARG A 32 -3.06 10.34 -8.40
CA ARG A 32 -2.20 9.30 -8.99
C ARG A 32 -2.70 7.88 -8.75
N TYR A 33 -3.75 7.72 -7.96
CA TYR A 33 -4.28 6.42 -7.59
C TYR A 33 -4.95 5.75 -8.79
N HIS A 34 -4.60 4.48 -9.00
CA HIS A 34 -5.32 3.57 -9.86
C HIS A 34 -5.68 2.30 -9.07
N PRO A 35 -6.91 1.77 -9.15
CA PRO A 35 -7.34 0.63 -8.34
C PRO A 35 -6.48 -0.63 -8.44
N THR A 36 -5.84 -0.82 -9.59
CA THR A 36 -5.03 -2.00 -9.92
C THR A 36 -3.55 -1.82 -9.65
N ASP A 37 -3.11 -0.60 -9.33
CA ASP A 37 -1.69 -0.26 -9.34
C ASP A 37 -1.19 0.03 -7.93
N ALA A 38 0.02 -0.44 -7.66
CA ALA A 38 0.73 -0.05 -6.44
C ALA A 38 1.28 1.37 -6.58
N LEU A 39 1.13 2.18 -5.53
CA LEU A 39 1.55 3.57 -5.52
C LEU A 39 2.47 3.86 -4.33
N LEU A 40 3.67 4.34 -4.63
CA LEU A 40 4.62 4.77 -3.61
C LEU A 40 4.55 6.29 -3.42
N LEU A 41 4.26 6.72 -2.20
CA LEU A 41 4.25 8.14 -1.80
C LEU A 41 5.20 8.42 -0.64
N ASP A 42 5.42 9.71 -0.41
CA ASP A 42 6.10 10.17 0.80
C ASP A 42 5.28 9.87 2.05
N GLY A 43 5.96 9.65 3.17
CA GLY A 43 5.32 9.39 4.46
C GLY A 43 4.56 10.57 5.05
N GLY A 44 4.84 11.79 4.57
CA GLY A 44 4.19 13.00 5.08
C GLY A 44 4.36 13.14 6.59
N LEU A 45 3.25 13.24 7.31
CA LEU A 45 3.22 13.37 8.78
C LEU A 45 3.20 12.02 9.53
N THR A 46 3.32 10.89 8.82
CA THR A 46 3.48 9.58 9.48
C THR A 46 4.91 9.39 10.01
N ALA A 47 5.12 8.35 10.84
CA ALA A 47 6.46 7.96 11.30
C ALA A 47 7.26 7.15 10.26
N ALA A 48 6.64 6.81 9.12
CA ALA A 48 7.31 6.10 8.03
C ALA A 48 7.91 7.11 7.05
N ARG A 49 9.06 6.80 6.44
CA ARG A 49 9.64 7.66 5.39
C ARG A 49 8.86 7.59 4.09
N LYS A 50 8.31 6.42 3.75
CA LYS A 50 7.49 6.17 2.57
C LYS A 50 6.27 5.32 2.91
N ILE A 51 5.21 5.49 2.12
CA ILE A 51 4.01 4.66 2.17
C ILE A 51 3.85 3.99 0.81
N LEU A 52 3.82 2.66 0.79
CA LEU A 52 3.52 1.87 -0.39
C LEU A 52 2.06 1.40 -0.30
N PHE A 53 1.20 2.02 -1.10
CA PHE A 53 -0.17 1.61 -1.28
C PHE A 53 -0.20 0.42 -2.24
N VAL A 54 -0.72 -0.72 -1.80
CA VAL A 54 -0.77 -1.96 -2.58
C VAL A 54 -2.22 -2.38 -2.79
N PRO A 55 -2.64 -2.67 -4.04
CA PRO A 55 -3.94 -3.26 -4.28
C PRO A 55 -3.96 -4.69 -3.75
N TRP A 56 -5.06 -5.07 -3.11
CA TRP A 56 -5.27 -6.44 -2.66
C TRP A 56 -6.75 -6.81 -2.66
N GLN A 57 -7.07 -8.07 -2.95
CA GLN A 57 -8.44 -8.58 -3.00
C GLN A 57 -9.06 -8.57 -1.60
N THR A 58 -9.72 -7.48 -1.23
CA THR A 58 -10.59 -7.45 -0.06
C THR A 58 -12.05 -7.23 -0.42
N GLU A 59 -12.37 -6.51 -1.51
CA GLU A 59 -13.76 -6.11 -1.84
C GLU A 59 -14.03 -5.88 -3.35
N ILE A 60 -13.07 -6.16 -4.23
CA ILE A 60 -13.27 -5.96 -5.69
C ILE A 60 -13.83 -7.26 -6.26
N GLU A 61 -14.96 -7.15 -6.97
CA GLU A 61 -15.54 -8.26 -7.76
C GLU A 61 -14.43 -8.95 -8.56
N GLU A 62 -14.34 -10.26 -8.41
CA GLU A 62 -13.26 -11.11 -8.93
C GLU A 62 -12.86 -10.82 -10.38
N ALA A 63 -13.75 -10.26 -11.20
CA ALA A 63 -13.61 -10.10 -12.65
C ALA A 63 -12.42 -9.25 -13.14
N GLU A 64 -11.93 -8.24 -12.41
CA GLU A 64 -10.88 -7.34 -12.93
C GLU A 64 -9.47 -7.52 -12.34
N ILE A 65 -9.32 -8.22 -11.22
CA ILE A 65 -8.00 -8.45 -10.60
C ILE A 65 -7.29 -9.69 -11.19
N ILE A 66 -8.00 -10.55 -11.92
CA ILE A 66 -7.56 -11.91 -12.30
C ILE A 66 -6.29 -11.96 -13.17
N LYS A 67 -5.79 -10.87 -13.76
CA LYS A 67 -4.60 -10.97 -14.62
C LYS A 67 -3.25 -10.92 -13.90
N THR A 68 -3.17 -10.51 -12.63
CA THR A 68 -1.86 -10.28 -12.00
C THR A 68 -1.89 -10.45 -10.47
N GLN A 69 -1.61 -11.68 -9.99
CA GLN A 69 -1.00 -12.09 -8.68
C GLN A 69 -1.83 -13.21 -8.01
N LYS A 70 -1.32 -14.44 -7.78
CA LYS A 70 -0.13 -14.92 -7.02
C LYS A 70 -0.24 -14.56 -5.53
N SER A 71 -0.23 -15.60 -4.69
CA SER A 71 -0.60 -15.67 -3.25
C SER A 71 -0.18 -14.50 -2.35
N LEU A 72 -0.73 -14.42 -1.12
CA LEU A 72 -0.31 -13.43 -0.10
C LEU A 72 1.22 -13.45 0.12
N SER A 73 1.82 -14.64 0.10
CA SER A 73 3.29 -14.80 0.17
C SER A 73 3.99 -14.06 -0.97
N ASP A 74 3.46 -14.10 -2.19
CA ASP A 74 4.04 -13.44 -3.35
C ASP A 74 3.90 -11.92 -3.25
N LEU A 75 2.76 -11.41 -2.75
CA LEU A 75 2.62 -9.98 -2.45
C LEU A 75 3.64 -9.52 -1.40
N VAL A 76 3.80 -10.28 -0.32
CA VAL A 76 4.75 -9.94 0.75
C VAL A 76 6.18 -9.93 0.21
N LYS A 77 6.57 -10.93 -0.58
CA LYS A 77 7.89 -10.98 -1.25
C LYS A 77 8.09 -9.76 -2.16
N TRP A 78 7.09 -9.45 -2.98
CA TRP A 78 7.15 -8.28 -3.86
C TRP A 78 7.31 -6.96 -3.09
N CYS A 79 6.60 -6.78 -1.97
CA CYS A 79 6.76 -5.61 -1.11
C CYS A 79 8.19 -5.50 -0.54
N ILE A 80 8.79 -6.62 -0.14
CA ILE A 80 10.17 -6.68 0.35
C ILE A 80 11.14 -6.30 -0.78
N GLU A 81 10.95 -6.81 -1.98
CA GLU A 81 11.76 -6.47 -3.16
C GLU A 81 11.68 -4.97 -3.49
N GLN A 82 10.47 -4.37 -3.44
CA GLN A 82 10.30 -2.94 -3.65
C GLN A 82 11.06 -2.10 -2.61
N GLY A 83 11.07 -2.54 -1.36
CA GLY A 83 11.85 -1.94 -0.29
C GLY A 83 13.36 -2.07 -0.53
N TYR A 84 13.82 -3.27 -0.88
CA TYR A 84 15.23 -3.55 -1.17
C TYR A 84 15.76 -2.69 -2.32
N GLN A 85 15.05 -2.64 -3.45
CA GLN A 85 15.41 -1.82 -4.63
C GLN A 85 15.54 -0.33 -4.31
N ARG A 86 14.91 0.14 -3.22
CA ARG A 86 14.91 1.55 -2.80
C ARG A 86 15.76 1.80 -1.56
N ASN A 87 16.62 0.84 -1.19
CA ASN A 87 17.50 0.93 -0.03
C ASN A 87 16.73 1.23 1.28
N MET A 88 15.57 0.59 1.45
CA MET A 88 14.79 0.61 2.68
C MET A 88 15.29 -0.51 3.58
N LYS A 89 15.60 -0.20 4.85
CA LYS A 89 16.16 -1.16 5.82
C LYS A 89 15.10 -1.70 6.78
N SER A 90 13.92 -1.07 6.82
CA SER A 90 12.81 -1.47 7.67
C SER A 90 11.48 -1.29 6.95
N ILE A 91 10.66 -2.35 6.96
CA ILE A 91 9.33 -2.39 6.34
C ILE A 91 8.31 -2.80 7.40
N SER A 92 7.18 -2.09 7.46
CA SER A 92 6.05 -2.46 8.32
C SER A 92 4.86 -2.89 7.49
N PHE A 93 4.23 -3.99 7.89
CA PHE A 93 3.03 -4.53 7.26
C PHE A 93 1.80 -4.27 8.13
N PRO A 94 0.62 -4.01 7.54
CA PRO A 94 -0.61 -3.94 8.31
C PRO A 94 -1.01 -5.35 8.77
N PRO A 95 -1.92 -5.47 9.75
CA PRO A 95 -2.45 -6.76 10.20
C PRO A 95 -2.98 -7.62 9.05
N VAL A 96 -2.79 -8.94 9.14
CA VAL A 96 -3.17 -9.91 8.08
C VAL A 96 -4.65 -9.82 7.70
N ARG A 97 -5.54 -9.40 8.62
CA ARG A 97 -6.98 -9.19 8.33
C ARG A 97 -7.27 -8.17 7.22
N TYR A 98 -6.31 -7.33 6.86
CA TYR A 98 -6.45 -6.41 5.73
C TYR A 98 -6.09 -7.10 4.40
N PHE A 99 -5.71 -8.38 4.44
CA PHE A 99 -5.37 -9.22 3.31
C PHE A 99 -6.25 -10.48 3.18
N ILE A 100 -7.33 -10.61 3.95
CA ILE A 100 -8.24 -11.77 3.91
C ILE A 100 -9.68 -11.25 3.86
#